data_AF-A0A3M1SGR2-F1
#
_entry.id   AF-A0A3M1SGR2-F1
#
_cell.length_a   1.000
_cell.length_b   1.000
_cell.length_c   1.000
_cell.angle_alpha   90.00
_cell.angle_beta   90.00
_cell.angle_gamma   90.00
#
_symmetry.space_group_name_H-M   'P 1'
#
loop_
_entity.id
_entity.type
_entity.pdbx_description
1 polymer ?
#
loop_
_entity_poly.entity_id
_entity_poly.type
_entity_poly.pdbx_seq_one_letter_code
_entity_poly.pdbx_strand_id
1 'polypeptide(L)'
;MTLKINDDITKARTLGSEFYRSEQYFIDSKEKIFARTWQFLDLTDEVEALKPFTLLEGFLDEPLLVIKDKEGFRCLSNVCT
;
A
#
# COMPACT_ATOMS: atom_id res chain seq x y z
N MET A 1 7.88 -6.31 -22.82
CA MET A 1 8.55 -7.51 -22.25
C MET A 1 7.55 -8.22 -21.34
N THR A 2 7.61 -9.55 -21.23
CA THR A 2 6.65 -10.34 -20.44
C THR A 2 7.28 -10.76 -19.12
N LEU A 3 6.67 -10.37 -18.00
CA LEU A 3 7.03 -10.89 -16.67
C LEU A 3 6.61 -12.37 -16.60
N LYS A 4 7.57 -13.29 -16.44
CA LYS A 4 7.32 -14.74 -16.34
C LYS A 4 7.84 -15.28 -15.02
N ILE A 5 6.94 -15.91 -14.26
CA ILE A 5 7.25 -16.76 -13.11
C ILE A 5 7.04 -18.23 -13.53
N ASN A 6 7.83 -19.13 -12.96
CA ASN A 6 7.59 -20.57 -13.13
C ASN A 6 6.55 -21.02 -12.09
N ASP A 7 5.49 -21.66 -12.55
CA ASP A 7 4.43 -22.17 -11.66
C ASP A 7 4.93 -23.28 -10.73
N ASP A 8 5.98 -24.00 -11.15
CA ASP A 8 6.70 -24.95 -10.31
C ASP A 8 7.67 -24.19 -9.39
N ILE A 9 7.28 -24.05 -8.12
CA ILE A 9 8.07 -23.35 -7.09
C ILE A 9 9.48 -23.95 -6.90
N THR A 10 9.70 -25.23 -7.24
CA THR A 10 11.04 -25.85 -7.17
C THR A 10 12.01 -25.29 -8.20
N LYS A 11 11.50 -24.58 -9.22
CA LYS A 11 12.26 -23.90 -10.28
C LYS A 11 12.16 -22.37 -10.16
N ALA A 12 11.88 -21.88 -8.96
CA ALA A 12 11.74 -20.45 -8.71
C ALA A 12 13.04 -19.70 -9.01
N ARG A 13 12.86 -18.50 -9.55
CA ARG A 13 13.90 -17.48 -9.70
C ARG A 13 13.25 -16.12 -9.48
N THR A 14 14.05 -15.13 -9.13
CA THR A 14 13.58 -13.75 -9.10
C THR A 14 13.11 -13.31 -10.49
N LEU A 15 12.31 -12.25 -10.54
CA LEU A 15 12.06 -11.55 -11.80
C LEU A 15 13.38 -11.03 -12.40
N GLY A 16 13.36 -10.73 -13.69
CA GLY A 16 14.52 -10.12 -14.33
C GLY A 16 14.85 -8.77 -13.70
N SER A 17 16.13 -8.40 -13.76
CA SER A 17 16.65 -7.19 -13.09
C SER A 17 15.96 -5.90 -13.55
N GLU A 18 15.40 -5.90 -14.77
CA GLU A 18 14.64 -4.79 -15.32
C GLU A 18 13.39 -4.46 -14.50
N PHE A 19 12.76 -5.44 -13.85
CA PHE A 19 11.59 -5.20 -13.01
C PHE A 19 11.92 -4.24 -11.86
N TYR A 20 13.06 -4.45 -11.21
CA TYR A 20 13.48 -3.69 -10.03
C TYR A 20 14.14 -2.34 -10.37
N ARG A 21 14.52 -2.13 -11.63
CA ARG A 21 15.21 -0.90 -12.09
C ARG A 21 14.33 0.01 -12.94
N SER A 22 13.18 -0.49 -13.39
CA SER A 22 12.27 0.28 -14.23
C SER A 22 11.39 1.18 -13.37
N GLU A 23 11.48 2.48 -13.62
CA GLU A 23 10.55 3.47 -13.05
C GLU A 23 9.09 3.17 -13.43
N GLN A 24 8.85 2.72 -14.67
CA GLN A 24 7.50 2.37 -15.12
C GLN A 24 6.89 1.23 -14.30
N TYR A 25 7.66 0.16 -14.00
CA TYR A 25 7.14 -0.93 -13.17
C TYR A 25 6.88 -0.48 -11.73
N PHE A 26 7.69 0.43 -11.20
CA PHE A 26 7.44 1.04 -9.88
C PHE A 26 6.14 1.85 -9.88
N ILE A 27 5.95 2.75 -10.85
CA ILE A 27 4.71 3.55 -10.98
C ILE A 27 3.49 2.65 -11.19
N ASP A 28 3.59 1.66 -12.07
CA ASP A 28 2.51 0.70 -12.32
C ASP A 28 2.11 -0.07 -11.05
N SER A 29 3.08 -0.38 -10.18
CA SER A 29 2.82 -1.10 -8.93
C SER A 29 1.95 -0.29 -7.97
N LYS A 30 2.03 1.05 -7.99
CA LYS A 30 1.21 1.95 -7.19
C LYS A 30 -0.28 1.65 -7.39
N GLU A 31 -0.72 1.69 -8.65
CA GLU A 31 -2.14 1.56 -9.02
C GLU A 31 -2.63 0.11 -9.10
N LYS A 32 -1.76 -0.81 -9.56
CA LYS A 32 -2.13 -2.21 -9.80
C LYS A 32 -2.05 -3.07 -8.56
N ILE A 33 -1.23 -2.67 -7.58
CA ILE A 33 -0.98 -3.45 -6.37
C ILE A 33 -1.35 -2.61 -5.14
N PHE A 34 -0.57 -1.58 -4.81
CA PHE A 34 -0.65 -0.94 -3.50
C PHE A 34 -2.00 -0.26 -3.23
N ALA A 35 -2.56 0.45 -4.21
CA ALA A 35 -3.88 1.07 -4.11
C ALA A 35 -5.04 0.05 -3.98
N ARG A 36 -4.79 -1.23 -4.27
CA ARG A 36 -5.81 -2.30 -4.32
C ARG A 36 -5.63 -3.38 -3.26
N THR A 37 -4.64 -3.23 -2.39
CA THR A 37 -4.34 -4.19 -1.32
C THR A 37 -4.56 -3.58 0.05
N TRP A 38 -4.83 -4.43 1.03
CA TRP A 38 -4.82 -4.03 2.44
C TRP A 38 -3.43 -3.60 2.86
N GLN A 39 -3.33 -2.40 3.42
CA GLN A 39 -2.10 -1.87 4.00
C GLN A 39 -2.15 -2.04 5.52
N PHE A 40 -1.11 -2.62 6.09
CA PHE A 40 -1.01 -2.78 7.54
C PHE A 40 -0.59 -1.44 8.17
N LEU A 41 -1.30 -1.00 9.20
CA LEU A 41 -1.05 0.24 9.92
C LEU A 41 -0.77 -0.07 11.39
N ASP A 42 0.44 0.20 11.84
CA ASP A 42 0.85 0.02 13.24
C ASP A 42 0.59 1.29 14.06
N LEU A 43 -0.67 1.73 14.08
CA LEU A 43 -1.06 3.03 14.67
C LEU A 43 -1.96 2.88 15.91
N THR A 44 -2.30 1.66 16.31
CA THR A 44 -3.34 1.36 17.32
C THR A 44 -3.10 2.07 18.65
N ASP A 45 -1.85 2.15 19.09
CA ASP A 45 -1.43 2.77 20.35
C ASP A 45 -1.30 4.30 20.25
N GLU A 46 -1.22 4.84 19.02
CA GLU A 46 -1.05 6.26 18.77
C GLU A 46 -2.38 6.99 18.52
N VAL A 47 -3.48 6.25 18.42
CA VAL A 47 -4.83 6.80 18.19
C VAL A 47 -5.59 6.82 19.51
N GLU A 48 -5.72 8.00 20.10
CA GLU A 48 -6.57 8.21 21.28
C GLU A 48 -8.05 8.27 20.90
N ALA A 49 -8.39 9.10 19.91
CA ALA A 49 -9.76 9.22 19.37
C ALA A 49 -9.76 9.47 17.86
N LEU A 50 -8.83 10.29 17.37
CA LEU A 50 -8.74 10.66 15.97
C LEU A 50 -7.29 10.97 15.62
N LYS A 51 -6.81 10.47 14.48
CA LYS A 51 -5.45 10.71 13.98
C LYS A 51 -5.42 10.84 12.46
N PRO A 52 -5.06 12.02 11.91
CA PRO A 52 -4.75 12.15 10.50
C PRO A 52 -3.35 11.59 10.21
N PHE A 53 -3.16 11.00 9.04
CA PHE A 53 -1.86 10.57 8.54
C PHE A 53 -1.87 10.50 7.00
N THR A 54 -0.68 10.47 6.39
CA THR A 54 -0.53 10.22 4.96
C THR A 54 -0.11 8.76 4.76
N LEU A 55 -0.89 8.00 4.00
CA LEU A 55 -0.59 6.61 3.68
C LEU A 55 0.55 6.53 2.66
N LEU A 56 1.63 5.84 3.04
CA LEU A 56 2.84 5.64 2.21
C LEU A 56 3.30 6.95 1.55
N GLU A 57 3.70 7.92 2.39
CA GLU A 57 4.20 9.23 1.96
C GLU A 57 5.34 9.10 0.92
N GLY A 58 5.27 9.92 -0.13
CA GLY A 58 6.13 9.88 -1.31
C GLY A 58 5.78 8.77 -2.30
N PHE A 59 4.76 7.95 -2.03
CA PHE A 59 4.35 6.88 -2.92
C PHE A 59 2.84 6.84 -3.18
N LEU A 60 2.00 6.45 -2.23
CA LEU A 60 0.54 6.57 -2.41
C LEU A 60 0.11 8.02 -2.20
N ASP A 61 0.66 8.67 -1.17
CA ASP A 61 0.36 10.06 -0.80
C ASP A 61 -1.12 10.32 -0.54
N GLU A 62 -1.82 9.32 0.01
CA GLU A 62 -3.25 9.44 0.30
C GLU A 62 -3.44 9.95 1.74
N PRO A 63 -4.05 11.15 1.94
CA PRO A 63 -4.36 11.65 3.26
C PRO A 63 -5.55 10.89 3.84
N LEU A 64 -5.35 10.24 4.97
CA LEU A 64 -6.34 9.41 5.65
C LEU A 64 -6.57 9.89 7.10
N LEU A 65 -7.72 9.51 7.63
CA LEU A 65 -8.15 9.80 8.98
C LEU A 65 -8.57 8.50 9.67
N VAL A 66 -7.86 8.11 10.73
CA VAL A 66 -8.27 7.00 11.60
C VAL A 66 -9.03 7.57 12.79
N ILE A 67 -10.19 6.98 13.07
CA ILE A 67 -11.07 7.29 14.19
C ILE A 67 -11.16 6.05 15.07
N LYS A 68 -11.00 6.23 16.38
CA LYS A 68 -11.19 5.19 17.40
C LYS A 68 -12.31 5.61 18.32
N ASP A 69 -13.35 4.80 18.40
CA ASP A 69 -14.48 5.01 19.29
C ASP A 69 -14.94 3.69 19.93
N LYS A 70 -16.15 3.68 20.50
CA LYS A 70 -16.71 2.51 21.18
C LYS A 70 -17.00 1.33 20.25
N GLU A 71 -17.16 1.57 18.95
CA GLU A 71 -17.41 0.55 17.93
C GLU A 71 -16.10 -0.01 17.34
N GLY A 72 -14.96 0.64 17.60
CA GLY A 72 -13.63 0.21 17.19
C GLY A 72 -12.92 1.25 16.33
N PHE A 73 -12.20 0.79 15.31
CA PHE A 73 -11.44 1.63 14.39
C PHE A 73 -12.16 1.83 13.07
N ARG A 74 -12.21 3.06 12.59
CA ARG A 74 -12.69 3.43 11.25
C ARG A 74 -11.60 4.23 10.54
N CYS A 75 -11.47 4.06 9.23
CA CYS A 75 -10.53 4.79 8.40
C CYS A 75 -11.29 5.47 7.25
N LEU A 76 -11.06 6.77 7.06
CA LEU A 76 -11.74 7.60 6.08
C LEU A 76 -10.70 8.36 5.26
N SER A 77 -11.04 8.74 4.02
CA SER A 77 -10.24 9.73 3.30
C SER A 77 -10.36 11.10 3.99
N ASN A 78 -9.25 11.81 4.14
CA ASN A 78 -9.18 13.10 4.82
C ASN A 78 -9.20 14.25 3.80
N VAL A 79 -10.17 14.21 2.89
CA VAL A 79 -10.44 15.27 1.91
C VAL A 79 -11.92 15.58 1.90
N CYS A 80 -12.26 16.87 1.74
CA CYS A 80 -13.65 17.27 1.56
C CYS A 80 -14.13 16.87 0.16
N THR A 81 -15.30 16.25 0.07
CA THR A 81 -16.02 15.97 -1.17
C THR A 81 -16.98 17.08 -1.54
#